data_AF-A0A9X2MDK6-F1
#
_entry.id   AF-A0A9X2MDK6-F1
#
_cell.length_a   1.000
_cell.length_b   1.000
_cell.length_c   1.000
_cell.angle_alpha   90.00
_cell.angle_beta   90.00
_cell.angle_gamma   90.00
#
_symmetry.space_group_name_H-M   'P 1'
#
loop_
_entity.id
_entity.type
_entity.pdbx_description
1 polymer ?
#
loop_
_entity_poly.entity_id
_entity_poly.type
_entity_poly.pdbx_seq_one_letter_code
_entity_poly.pdbx_strand_id
1 'polypeptide(L)'
;MKMYMKGNKRSKETSNPIPNTIAYAAIRNFLTSKEFSETRDEYCIGKLDKKQVNQIMTDVKWLFRNYKDLEVLVLEDSDNKSIRFIL
;
A
#
# COMPACT_ATOMS: atom_id res chain seq x y z
N MET A 1 7.52 0.13 9.56
CA MET A 1 7.37 0.78 8.25
C MET A 1 8.32 1.95 8.18
N LYS A 2 9.17 1.98 7.16
CA LYS A 2 10.02 3.10 6.77
C LYS A 2 9.48 3.65 5.43
N MET A 3 9.19 4.94 5.40
CA MET A 3 8.84 5.62 4.16
C MET A 3 10.11 6.10 3.49
N TYR A 4 10.30 5.72 2.23
CA TYR A 4 11.44 6.15 1.42
C TYR A 4 10.94 7.08 0.32
N MET A 5 11.32 8.35 0.40
CA MET A 5 11.07 9.34 -0.65
C MET A 5 12.33 9.49 -1.49
N LYS A 6 12.27 9.15 -2.78
CA LYS A 6 13.39 9.40 -3.69
C LYS A 6 13.16 10.73 -4.41
N GLY A 7 13.78 11.80 -3.92
CA GLY A 7 13.87 13.07 -4.64
C GLY A 7 15.01 13.08 -5.67
N ASN A 8 14.86 13.85 -6.75
CA ASN A 8 15.87 14.01 -7.82
C ASN A 8 17.24 14.52 -7.34
N LYS A 9 17.35 15.02 -6.11
CA LYS A 9 18.62 15.39 -5.47
C LYS A 9 18.76 14.62 -4.16
N ARG A 10 19.82 13.81 -4.13
CA ARG A 10 20.33 12.97 -3.04
C ARG A 10 20.38 13.71 -1.70
N SER A 11 19.32 13.68 -0.89
CA SER A 11 19.37 14.21 0.48
C SER A 11 18.51 13.37 1.43
N LYS A 12 19.21 12.61 2.29
CA LYS A 12 18.79 11.94 3.53
C LYS A 12 17.38 11.34 3.55
N GLU A 13 17.33 10.01 3.47
CA GLU A 13 16.16 9.18 3.75
C GLU A 13 15.62 9.46 5.18
N THR A 14 14.49 10.14 5.27
CA THR A 14 13.78 10.38 6.54
C THR A 14 12.86 9.19 6.83
N SER A 15 13.30 8.28 7.71
CA SER A 15 12.46 7.17 8.17
C SER A 15 11.47 7.66 9.24
N ASN A 16 10.18 7.68 8.93
CA ASN A 16 9.11 8.01 9.89
C ASN A 16 8.42 6.72 10.38
N PRO A 17 8.10 6.55 11.70
CA PRO A 17 7.77 5.22 12.23
C PRO A 17 6.29 4.80 12.16
N ILE A 18 5.37 5.64 11.70
CA ILE A 18 3.91 5.42 11.86
C ILE A 18 3.15 6.02 10.66
N PRO A 19 2.04 5.42 10.16
CA PRO A 19 1.42 4.14 10.54
C PRO A 19 1.05 3.18 9.38
N ASN A 20 1.08 1.88 9.66
CA ASN A 20 0.31 0.84 8.98
C ASN A 20 -1.08 1.32 8.49
N THR A 21 -1.77 2.18 9.22
CA THR A 21 -3.14 2.63 8.87
C THR A 21 -3.24 3.35 7.52
N ILE A 22 -2.23 4.09 7.03
CA ILE A 22 -2.31 4.73 5.70
C ILE A 22 -2.26 3.66 4.60
N ALA A 23 -1.28 2.75 4.69
CA ALA A 23 -1.17 1.64 3.73
C ALA A 23 -2.39 0.72 3.80
N TYR A 24 -2.91 0.44 5.00
CA TYR A 24 -4.14 -0.34 5.17
C TYR A 24 -5.37 0.37 4.62
N ALA A 25 -5.47 1.69 4.80
CA ALA A 25 -6.56 2.46 4.25
C ALA A 25 -6.49 2.47 2.72
N ALA A 26 -5.30 2.65 2.15
CA ALA A 26 -5.07 2.57 0.71
C ALA A 26 -5.48 1.20 0.15
N ILE A 27 -5.01 0.10 0.75
CA ILE A 27 -5.37 -1.26 0.34
C ILE A 27 -6.88 -1.49 0.49
N ARG A 28 -7.49 -1.08 1.61
CA ARG A 28 -8.93 -1.24 1.81
C ARG A 28 -9.75 -0.44 0.81
N ASN A 29 -9.32 0.77 0.48
CA ASN A 29 -9.96 1.60 -0.53
C ASN A 29 -9.79 0.97 -1.91
N PHE A 30 -8.62 0.44 -2.24
CA PHE A 30 -8.38 -0.32 -3.46
C PHE A 30 -9.35 -1.51 -3.58
N LEU A 31 -9.63 -2.22 -2.50
CA LEU A 31 -10.53 -3.38 -2.49
C LEU A 31 -12.04 -3.02 -2.58
N THR A 32 -12.44 -1.80 -2.22
CA THR A 32 -13.86 -1.46 -2.01
C THR A 32 -14.39 -0.26 -2.81
N SER A 33 -13.53 0.68 -3.21
CA SER A 33 -13.93 1.88 -3.94
C SER A 33 -14.35 1.56 -5.38
N LYS A 34 -15.33 2.28 -5.91
CA LYS A 34 -15.72 2.15 -7.33
C LYS A 34 -14.63 2.68 -8.27
N GLU A 35 -13.83 3.65 -7.81
CA GLU A 35 -12.75 4.27 -8.60
C GLU A 35 -11.70 3.26 -9.07
N PHE A 36 -11.54 2.15 -8.34
CA PHE A 36 -10.58 1.10 -8.67
C PHE A 36 -11.22 -0.17 -9.24
N SER A 37 -12.48 -0.13 -9.71
CA SER A 37 -13.14 -1.34 -10.20
C SER A 37 -12.46 -1.94 -11.41
N GLU A 38 -12.14 -1.12 -12.41
CA GLU A 38 -11.47 -1.57 -13.65
C GLU A 38 -10.09 -2.16 -13.32
N THR A 39 -9.30 -1.44 -12.51
CA THR A 39 -7.99 -1.93 -12.06
C THR A 39 -8.10 -3.24 -11.28
N ARG A 40 -9.07 -3.38 -10.36
CA ARG A 40 -9.27 -4.65 -9.63
C ARG A 40 -9.59 -5.80 -10.58
N ASP A 41 -10.41 -5.56 -11.59
CA ASP A 41 -10.79 -6.58 -12.57
C ASP A 41 -9.56 -7.04 -13.37
N GLU A 42 -8.62 -6.14 -13.71
CA GLU A 42 -7.33 -6.48 -14.33
C GLU A 42 -6.48 -7.41 -13.45
N TYR A 43 -6.52 -7.23 -12.13
CA TYR A 43 -5.86 -8.12 -11.17
C TYR A 43 -6.67 -9.39 -10.86
N CYS A 44 -7.74 -9.68 -11.60
CA CYS A 44 -8.65 -10.81 -11.36
C CYS A 44 -9.32 -10.76 -9.96
N ILE A 45 -9.46 -9.57 -9.38
CA ILE A 45 -10.12 -9.36 -8.09
C ILE A 45 -11.59 -9.03 -8.34
N GLY A 46 -12.45 -10.03 -8.23
CA GLY A 46 -13.89 -9.86 -8.37
C GLY A 46 -14.52 -9.04 -7.24
N LYS A 47 -15.86 -8.91 -7.28
CA LYS A 47 -16.61 -8.20 -6.24
C LYS A 47 -16.51 -8.94 -4.90
N LEU A 48 -15.81 -8.31 -3.96
CA LEU A 48 -15.61 -8.86 -2.62
C LEU A 48 -16.76 -8.50 -1.68
N ASP A 49 -17.18 -9.46 -0.87
CA ASP A 49 -18.07 -9.19 0.26
C ASP A 49 -17.28 -8.68 1.49
N LYS A 50 -18.03 -8.21 2.51
CA LYS A 50 -17.44 -7.64 3.72
C LYS A 50 -16.57 -8.65 4.50
N LYS A 51 -16.92 -9.94 4.50
CA LYS A 51 -16.15 -10.99 5.18
C LYS A 51 -14.83 -11.23 4.46
N GLN A 52 -14.87 -11.33 3.13
CA GLN A 52 -13.68 -11.50 2.28
C GLN A 52 -12.72 -10.31 2.43
N VAL A 53 -13.23 -9.08 2.38
CA VAL A 53 -12.40 -7.88 2.62
C VAL A 53 -11.74 -7.94 4.00
N ASN A 54 -12.48 -8.29 5.05
CA ASN A 54 -11.93 -8.37 6.40
C ASN A 54 -10.86 -9.48 6.55
N GLN A 55 -11.05 -10.61 5.87
CA GLN A 55 -10.06 -11.69 5.84
C GLN A 55 -8.78 -11.21 5.17
N ILE A 56 -8.88 -10.62 3.97
CA ILE A 56 -7.73 -10.06 3.24
C ILE A 56 -6.99 -9.03 4.10
N MET A 57 -7.71 -8.12 4.78
CA MET A 57 -7.06 -7.14 5.67
C MET A 57 -6.35 -7.79 6.86
N THR A 58 -6.83 -8.93 7.36
CA THR A 58 -6.19 -9.72 8.41
C THR A 58 -4.92 -10.39 7.89
N ASP A 59 -4.97 -10.93 6.68
CA ASP A 59 -3.82 -11.58 6.04
C ASP A 59 -2.73 -10.57 5.70
N VAL A 60 -3.10 -9.40 5.16
CA VAL A 60 -2.20 -8.25 4.96
C VAL A 60 -1.56 -7.85 6.28
N LYS A 61 -2.34 -7.82 7.38
CA LYS A 61 -1.79 -7.53 8.72
C LYS A 61 -0.78 -8.55 9.19
N TRP A 62 -1.07 -9.82 8.95
CA TRP A 62 -0.16 -10.90 9.28
C TRP A 62 1.11 -10.81 8.44
N LEU A 63 1.02 -10.61 7.13
CA LEU A 63 2.18 -10.41 6.25
C LEU A 63 3.05 -9.27 6.78
N PHE A 64 2.43 -8.16 7.17
CA PHE A 64 3.18 -6.99 7.59
C PHE A 64 3.89 -7.16 8.93
N ARG A 65 3.37 -8.02 9.79
CA ARG A 65 4.00 -8.35 11.07
C ARG A 65 5.21 -9.26 10.89
N ASN A 66 5.16 -10.15 9.90
CA ASN A 66 6.13 -11.24 9.75
C ASN A 66 7.26 -10.92 8.77
N TYR A 67 6.98 -10.12 7.73
CA TYR A 67 7.96 -9.75 6.72
C TYR A 67 8.43 -8.31 6.93
N LYS A 68 9.66 -8.17 7.43
CA LYS A 68 10.39 -6.91 7.41
C LYS A 68 10.86 -6.64 5.98
N ASP A 69 10.92 -5.37 5.62
CA ASP A 69 11.38 -4.86 4.33
C ASP A 69 10.49 -5.21 3.12
N LEU A 70 9.24 -5.62 3.36
CA LEU A 70 8.25 -5.79 2.28
C LEU A 70 7.83 -4.43 1.72
N GLU A 71 8.01 -4.21 0.42
CA GLU A 71 7.49 -3.04 -0.30
C GLU A 71 5.98 -3.21 -0.53
N VAL A 72 5.18 -2.32 0.03
CA VAL A 72 3.72 -2.45 0.10
C VAL A 72 3.00 -1.53 -0.88
N LEU A 73 3.54 -0.33 -1.07
CA LEU A 73 2.92 0.70 -1.88
C LEU A 73 4.01 1.57 -2.49
N VAL A 74 3.86 1.86 -3.78
CA VAL A 74 4.63 2.89 -4.46
C VAL A 74 3.64 3.90 -5.00
N LEU A 75 3.81 5.15 -4.60
CA LEU A 75 3.09 6.28 -5.20
C LEU A 75 4.05 6.99 -6.13
N GLU A 76 3.70 7.11 -7.40
CA GLU A 76 4.47 7.87 -8.38
C GLU A 76 3.72 9.16 -8.71
N ASP A 77 4.39 10.30 -8.56
CA ASP A 77 3.91 11.58 -9.05
C ASP A 77 4.25 11.72 -10.55
N SER A 78 3.50 12.58 -11.24
CA SER A 78 3.69 13.04 -12.62
C SER A 78 5.12 13.49 -12.96
N ASP A 79 5.91 13.89 -11.95
CA ASP A 79 7.33 14.24 -12.05
C ASP A 79 8.29 13.03 -11.93
N ASN A 80 7.82 11.79 -12.04
CA ASN A 80 8.56 10.55 -11.72
C ASN A 80 9.13 10.50 -10.29
N LYS A 81 8.51 11.20 -9.33
CA LYS A 81 8.87 11.07 -7.92
C LYS A 81 8.16 9.87 -7.32
N SER A 82 8.91 8.86 -6.89
CA SER A 82 8.34 7.67 -6.23
C SER A 82 8.43 7.79 -4.70
N ILE A 83 7.31 7.64 -4.01
CA ILE A 83 7.23 7.44 -2.57
C ILE A 83 6.98 5.95 -2.34
N ARG A 84 7.93 5.29 -1.68
CA ARG A 84 7.83 3.86 -1.37
C ARG A 84 7.53 3.66 0.10
N PHE A 85 6.61 2.75 0.37
CA PHE A 85 6.23 2.34 1.71
C PHE A 85 6.75 0.92 1.93
N ILE A 86 7.78 0.78 2.76
CA ILE A 86 8.45 -0.50 3.07
C ILE A 86 8.25 -0.81 4.55
N LEU A 87 7.96 -2.06 4.92
CA LEU A 87 7.64 -2.43 6.31
C LEU A 87 8.81 -2.57 7.26
#